data_AF-C5KHY8-F1
#
_entry.id   AF-C5KHY8-F1
#
_cell.length_a   1.000
_cell.length_b   1.000
_cell.length_c   1.000
_cell.angle_alpha   90.00
_cell.angle_beta   90.00
_cell.angle_gamma   90.00
#
_symmetry.space_group_name_H-M   'P 1'
#
loop_
_entity.id
_entity.type
_entity.pdbx_description
1 polymer ?
#
loop_
_entity_poly.entity_id
_entity_poly.type
_entity_poly.pdbx_seq_one_letter_code
_entity_poly.pdbx_strand_id
1 'polypeptide(L)'
;MPEMLSHLAAGRHIVCDRYIFSVVAYTAMKVTVDFEWCKSVDVGLPRPDMVMFLDISPEAAAKEGEYGEERYEKESQMQSLLHPLNALHSVEACLC
;
A
#
# COMPACT_ATOMS: atom_id res chain seq x y z
N MET A 1 1.69 -15.40 9.21
CA MET A 1 2.90 -15.46 8.34
C MET A 1 4.08 -16.06 9.10
N PRO A 2 4.16 -17.39 9.21
CA PRO A 2 5.19 -18.04 10.03
C PRO A 2 6.62 -17.85 9.48
N GLU A 3 6.76 -17.84 8.16
CA GLU A 3 8.06 -17.69 7.50
C GLU A 3 8.66 -16.29 7.71
N MET A 4 7.91 -15.23 7.43
CA MET A 4 8.36 -13.85 7.68
C MET A 4 8.84 -13.66 9.12
N LEU A 5 8.06 -14.12 10.10
CA LEU A 5 8.42 -14.04 11.52
C LEU A 5 9.69 -14.82 11.84
N SER A 6 9.91 -15.98 11.22
CA SER A 6 11.14 -16.76 11.36
C SER A 6 12.37 -16.02 10.80
N HIS A 7 12.24 -15.34 9.65
CA HIS A 7 13.33 -14.52 9.10
C HIS A 7 13.66 -13.33 9.99
N LEU A 8 12.64 -12.64 10.50
CA LEU A 8 12.83 -11.52 11.44
C LEU A 8 13.47 -12.00 12.75
N ALA A 9 13.00 -13.11 13.33
CA ALA A 9 13.57 -13.69 14.56
C ALA A 9 15.03 -14.13 14.40
N ALA A 10 15.44 -14.50 13.19
CA ALA A 10 16.83 -14.82 12.85
C ALA A 10 17.69 -13.57 12.57
N GLY A 11 17.19 -12.36 12.80
CA GLY A 11 17.92 -11.10 12.61
C GLY A 11 18.09 -10.68 11.14
N ARG A 12 17.27 -11.21 10.23
CA ARG A 12 17.33 -10.84 8.81
C ARG A 12 16.38 -9.70 8.49
N HIS A 13 16.83 -8.78 7.64
CA HIS A 13 15.96 -7.76 7.05
C HIS A 13 15.11 -8.36 5.94
N ILE A 14 13.88 -7.84 5.81
CA ILE A 14 12.93 -8.24 4.78
C ILE A 14 12.52 -6.98 4.03
N VAL A 15 12.68 -7.02 2.71
CA VAL A 15 12.20 -5.97 1.81
C VAL A 15 10.93 -6.49 1.16
N CYS A 16 9.82 -5.80 1.40
CA CYS A 16 8.53 -6.13 0.80
C CYS A 16 8.24 -5.15 -0.32
N ASP A 17 8.04 -5.66 -1.54
CA ASP A 17 7.36 -4.91 -2.59
C ASP A 17 5.86 -4.95 -2.31
N ARG A 18 5.33 -3.83 -1.82
CA ARG A 18 3.97 -3.64 -1.30
C ARG A 18 3.70 -4.44 -0.02
N TYR A 19 2.80 -3.89 0.80
CA TYR A 19 2.33 -4.51 2.04
C TYR A 19 0.93 -3.99 2.37
N ILE A 20 0.54 -3.97 3.65
CA ILE A 20 -0.79 -3.54 4.15
C ILE A 20 -1.27 -2.20 3.57
N PHE A 21 -0.37 -1.23 3.40
CA PHE A 21 -0.70 0.09 2.85
C PHE A 21 -1.30 0.03 1.44
N SER A 22 -0.76 -0.83 0.58
CA SER A 22 -1.30 -1.02 -0.77
C SER A 22 -2.67 -1.70 -0.70
N VAL A 23 -2.84 -2.72 0.14
CA VAL A 23 -4.12 -3.44 0.29
C VAL A 23 -5.23 -2.49 0.71
N VAL A 24 -4.98 -1.67 1.74
CA VAL A 24 -5.92 -0.67 2.23
C VAL A 24 -6.24 0.35 1.13
N ALA A 25 -5.23 0.90 0.46
CA ALA A 25 -5.44 1.92 -0.59
C ALA A 25 -6.27 1.40 -1.78
N TYR A 26 -5.94 0.24 -2.34
CA TYR A 26 -6.68 -0.34 -3.47
C TYR A 26 -8.10 -0.76 -3.09
N THR A 27 -8.31 -1.17 -1.84
CA THR A 27 -9.64 -1.56 -1.35
C THR A 27 -10.49 -0.33 -1.06
N ALA A 28 -9.93 0.68 -0.40
CA ALA A 28 -10.60 1.94 -0.07
C ALA A 28 -10.96 2.79 -1.31
N MET A 29 -10.24 2.64 -2.42
CA MET A 29 -10.63 3.26 -3.70
C MET A 29 -11.99 2.74 -4.20
N LYS A 30 -12.42 1.54 -3.78
CA LYS A 30 -13.74 1.02 -4.15
C LYS A 30 -14.79 1.75 -3.32
N VAL A 31 -15.68 2.47 -4.00
CA VAL A 31 -16.76 3.30 -3.42
C VAL A 31 -17.62 2.56 -2.37
N THR A 32 -17.67 1.24 -2.41
CA THR A 32 -18.54 0.41 -1.57
C THR A 32 -17.90 -0.07 -0.26
N VAL A 33 -16.65 0.32 0.05
CA VAL A 33 -15.93 -0.23 1.20
C VAL A 33 -15.51 0.88 2.17
N ASP A 34 -15.83 0.69 3.44
CA ASP A 34 -15.45 1.61 4.52
C ASP A 34 -13.93 1.58 4.78
N PHE A 35 -13.35 2.75 5.02
CA PHE A 35 -11.90 2.90 5.21
C PHE A 35 -11.40 2.27 6.51
N GLU A 36 -12.15 2.39 7.60
CA GLU A 36 -11.78 1.78 8.89
C GLU A 36 -11.91 0.27 8.83
N TRP A 37 -12.93 -0.24 8.14
CA TRP A 37 -13.01 -1.66 7.83
C TRP A 37 -11.76 -2.15 7.07
N CYS A 38 -11.32 -1.44 6.03
CA CYS A 38 -10.11 -1.81 5.28
C CYS A 38 -8.88 -1.94 6.19
N LYS A 39 -8.71 -1.03 7.16
CA LYS A 39 -7.60 -1.10 8.13
C LYS A 39 -7.74 -2.29 9.09
N SER A 40 -8.96 -2.60 9.51
CA SER A 40 -9.21 -3.66 10.50
C SER A 40 -8.89 -5.09 10.04
N VAL A 41 -8.93 -5.35 8.72
CA VAL A 41 -8.76 -6.70 8.15
C VAL A 41 -7.35 -7.24 8.37
N ASP A 42 -6.35 -6.36 8.40
CA ASP A 42 -4.94 -6.70 8.45
C ASP A 42 -4.31 -6.51 9.84
N VAL A 43 -5.13 -6.29 10.87
CA VAL A 43 -4.68 -6.12 12.26
C VAL A 43 -3.99 -7.40 12.75
N GLY A 44 -2.83 -7.24 13.38
CA GLY A 44 -2.02 -8.34 13.92
C GLY A 44 -0.96 -8.88 12.95
N LEU A 45 -0.86 -8.30 11.75
CA LEU A 45 0.28 -8.53 10.87
C LEU A 45 1.55 -7.84 11.42
N PRO A 46 2.76 -8.37 11.11
CA PRO A 46 4.02 -7.75 11.50
C PRO A 46 4.09 -6.29 11.05
N ARG A 47 4.28 -5.37 12.00
CA ARG A 47 4.44 -3.95 11.70
C ARG A 47 5.79 -3.73 10.98
N PRO A 48 5.82 -3.06 9.83
CA PRO A 48 7.08 -2.70 9.18
C PRO A 48 7.83 -1.62 9.99
N ASP A 49 9.15 -1.72 10.05
CA ASP A 49 10.00 -0.70 10.68
C ASP A 49 10.13 0.57 9.83
N MET A 50 10.04 0.41 8.50
CA MET A 50 10.13 1.50 7.53
C MET A 50 9.17 1.22 6.36
N VAL A 51 8.52 2.28 5.88
CA VAL A 51 7.70 2.26 4.69
C VAL A 51 8.23 3.33 3.75
N MET A 52 8.52 2.93 2.50
CA MET A 52 8.98 3.85 1.46
C MET A 52 7.86 4.01 0.44
N PHE A 53 7.35 5.23 0.31
CA PHE A 53 6.39 5.58 -0.73
C PHE A 53 7.13 6.22 -1.90
N LEU A 54 6.98 5.62 -3.07
CA LEU A 54 7.54 6.13 -4.32
C LEU A 54 6.46 6.95 -5.01
N ASP A 55 6.49 8.27 -4.79
CA ASP A 55 5.56 9.21 -5.42
C ASP A 55 6.03 9.55 -6.84
N ILE A 56 5.22 9.21 -7.83
CA ILE A 56 5.45 9.50 -9.24
C ILE A 56 4.19 10.14 -9.83
N SER A 57 4.37 11.21 -10.60
CA SER A 57 3.25 11.86 -11.26
C SER A 57 2.71 10.97 -12.40
N PRO A 58 1.40 11.00 -12.71
CA PRO A 58 0.83 10.26 -13.83
C PRO A 58 1.53 10.57 -15.16
N GLU A 59 1.94 11.82 -15.38
CA GLU A 59 2.64 12.24 -16.59
C GLU A 59 4.06 11.67 -16.69
N ALA A 60 4.71 11.41 -15.55
CA ALA A 60 6.02 10.75 -15.51
C ALA A 60 5.86 9.24 -15.72
N ALA A 61 4.87 8.61 -15.08
CA ALA A 61 4.57 7.20 -15.24
C ALA A 61 4.18 6.86 -16.70
N ALA A 62 3.39 7.70 -17.35
CA ALA A 62 2.95 7.52 -18.74
C ALA A 62 4.09 7.53 -19.79
N LYS A 63 5.30 7.98 -19.41
CA LYS A 63 6.47 7.96 -20.30
C LYS A 63 7.19 6.61 -20.33
N GLU A 64 6.94 5.77 -19.33
CA GLU A 64 7.36 4.37 -19.31
C GLU A 64 6.33 3.60 -20.17
N GLY A 65 6.75 3.15 -21.36
CA GLY A 65 5.87 2.86 -22.51
C GLY A 65 4.77 1.79 -22.36
N GLU A 66 4.59 1.19 -21.19
CA GLU A 66 3.55 0.19 -20.88
C GLU A 66 2.47 0.71 -19.91
N TYR A 67 2.53 1.97 -19.47
CA TYR A 67 1.53 2.55 -18.57
C TYR A 67 0.12 2.55 -19.18
N GLY A 68 -0.83 1.91 -18.52
CA GLY A 68 -2.25 1.91 -18.89
C GLY A 68 -2.80 0.58 -19.37
N GLU A 69 -1.94 -0.44 -19.50
CA GLU A 69 -2.34 -1.80 -19.85
C GLU A 69 -2.89 -2.56 -18.62
N GLU A 70 -2.44 -2.23 -17.40
CA GLU A 70 -2.94 -2.89 -16.20
C GLU A 70 -4.24 -2.30 -15.65
N ARG A 71 -5.00 -3.12 -14.91
CA ARG A 71 -6.33 -2.81 -14.37
C ARG A 71 -6.41 -1.50 -13.59
N TYR A 72 -5.32 -1.08 -12.94
CA TYR A 72 -5.29 0.07 -12.04
C TYR A 72 -4.40 1.23 -12.54
N GLU A 73 -3.87 1.14 -13.76
CA GLU A 73 -2.97 2.14 -14.36
C GLU A 73 -3.73 3.19 -15.17
N LYS A 74 -4.94 3.55 -14.74
CA LYS A 74 -5.67 4.68 -15.32
C LYS A 74 -5.48 5.90 -14.45
N GLU A 75 -5.35 7.06 -15.08
CA GLU A 75 -5.14 8.34 -14.39
C GLU A 75 -6.18 8.58 -13.28
N SER A 76 -7.46 8.30 -13.54
CA SER A 76 -8.54 8.45 -12.56
C SER A 76 -8.42 7.51 -11.36
N GLN A 77 -7.90 6.31 -11.56
CA GLN A 77 -7.65 5.35 -10.48
C GLN A 77 -6.43 5.77 -9.67
N MET A 78 -5.37 6.23 -10.34
CA MET A 78 -4.16 6.69 -9.67
C MET A 78 -4.44 7.91 -8.79
N GLN A 79 -5.22 8.87 -9.29
CA GLN A 79 -5.71 10.00 -8.48
C GLN A 79 -6.57 9.55 -7.29
N SER A 80 -7.43 8.55 -7.47
CA SER A 80 -8.25 8.00 -6.39
C SER A 80 -7.44 7.25 -5.33
N LEU A 81 -6.28 6.69 -5.69
CA LEU A 81 -5.36 6.04 -4.75
C LEU A 81 -4.56 7.04 -3.90
N LEU A 82 -4.26 8.22 -4.43
CA LEU A 82 -3.47 9.23 -3.72
C LEU A 82 -4.15 9.68 -2.42
N HIS A 83 -5.48 9.81 -2.40
CA HIS A 83 -6.20 10.21 -1.20
C HIS A 83 -6.02 9.25 -0.01
N PRO A 84 -6.34 7.93 -0.12
CA PRO A 84 -6.12 6.99 0.97
C PRO A 84 -4.63 6.79 1.29
N LEU A 85 -3.72 6.86 0.32
CA LEU A 85 -2.28 6.75 0.58
C LEU A 85 -1.75 7.94 1.41
N ASN A 86 -2.15 9.16 1.09
CA ASN A 86 -1.81 10.35 1.87
C ASN A 86 -2.40 10.29 3.29
N ALA A 87 -3.63 9.78 3.43
CA ALA A 87 -4.25 9.55 4.74
C ALA A 87 -3.49 8.51 5.57
N LEU A 88 -2.81 7.54 4.95
CA LEU A 88 -1.95 6.58 5.63
C LEU A 88 -0.55 7.13 5.95
N HIS A 89 -0.08 8.12 5.20
CA HIS A 89 1.20 8.80 5.42
C HIS A 89 1.21 9.71 6.66
N SER A 90 0.10 10.39 6.94
CA SER A 90 -0.01 11.34 8.05
C SER A 90 -0.17 10.67 9.42
N VAL A 91 -0.44 9.37 9.43
CA VAL A 91 -0.73 8.64 10.64
C VAL A 91 0.46 7.72 10.88
N GLU A 92 1.02 7.76 12.09
CA GLU A 92 1.68 6.60 12.68
C GLU A 92 0.65 5.47 12.84
N ALA A 93 -0.02 5.05 11.75
CA ALA A 93 -1.15 4.14 11.76
C ALA A 93 -0.63 2.73 12.02
N CYS A 94 -0.29 2.50 13.29
CA CYS A 94 -0.90 1.47 14.12
C CYS A 94 -1.88 0.60 13.33
N LEU A 95 -1.32 -0.39 12.65
CA LEU A 95 -1.97 -1.63 12.26
C LEU A 95 -1.59 -2.76 13.24
N CYS A 96 -1.19 -2.36 14.45
CA CYS A 96 -0.96 -3.20 15.61
C CYS A 96 -1.85 -2.75 16.76
#